data_AF-A0AAW7XB63-F1
#
_entry.id   AF-A0AAW7XB63-F1
#
_cell.length_a   1.000
_cell.length_b   1.000
_cell.length_c   1.000
_cell.angle_alpha   90.00
_cell.angle_beta   90.00
_cell.angle_gamma   90.00
#
_symmetry.space_group_name_H-M   'P 1'
#
loop_
_entity.id
_entity.type
_entity.pdbx_description
1 polymer ?
#
loop_
_entity_poly.entity_id
_entity_poly.type
_entity_poly.pdbx_seq_one_letter_code
_entity_poly.pdbx_strand_id
1 'polypeptide(L)'
;VYAQSLTKKYVKGMLTGPVTILQWSFVRDDQPRKTTCNQIALAIRDEVVDLEKAGNKIIQIDEPAIREGLPLKKANWNTYLDWSVKAFR
;
A
#
# COMPACT_ATOMS: atom_id res chain seq x y z
N VAL A 1 -8.19 -3.19 19.42
CA VAL A 1 -7.40 -4.24 18.74
C VAL A 1 -7.26 -5.44 19.65
N TYR A 2 -7.89 -6.57 19.32
CA TYR A 2 -7.92 -7.76 20.19
C TYR A 2 -6.52 -8.32 20.49
N ALA A 3 -5.66 -8.45 19.47
CA ALA A 3 -4.30 -8.97 19.68
C ALA A 3 -3.47 -8.10 20.65
N GLN A 4 -3.60 -6.77 20.57
CA GLN A 4 -2.90 -5.86 21.47
C GLN A 4 -3.41 -5.93 22.92
N SER A 5 -4.68 -6.27 23.16
CA SER A 5 -5.21 -6.41 24.53
C SER A 5 -4.72 -7.68 25.24
N LEU A 6 -4.17 -8.65 24.50
CA LEU A 6 -3.69 -9.92 25.06
C LEU A 6 -2.22 -9.86 25.52
N THR A 7 -1.52 -8.73 25.34
CA THR A 7 -0.10 -8.62 25.67
C THR A 7 0.31 -7.19 26.01
N LYS A 8 1.35 -7.06 26.84
CA LYS A 8 2.00 -5.77 27.14
C LYS A 8 3.02 -5.34 26.08
N LYS A 9 3.43 -6.26 25.19
CA LYS A 9 4.33 -5.94 24.07
C LYS A 9 3.57 -5.20 22.98
N TYR A 10 4.25 -4.36 22.20
CA TYR A 10 3.63 -3.73 21.03
C TYR A 10 3.31 -4.77 19.96
N VAL A 11 2.08 -4.75 19.47
CA VAL A 11 1.60 -5.56 18.35
C VAL A 11 1.42 -4.64 17.15
N LYS A 12 2.11 -4.96 16.05
CA LYS A 12 1.99 -4.20 14.80
C LYS A 12 0.65 -4.47 14.11
N GLY A 13 0.03 -3.40 13.60
CA GLY A 13 -0.99 -3.51 12.55
C GLY A 13 -0.31 -3.91 11.24
N MET A 14 -1.00 -4.66 10.39
CA MET A 14 -0.47 -5.19 9.14
C MET A 14 -1.41 -4.86 8.00
N LEU A 15 -0.89 -4.17 6.99
CA LEU A 15 -1.60 -3.84 5.75
C LEU A 15 -0.73 -4.21 4.55
N THR A 16 -1.38 -4.45 3.42
CA THR A 16 -0.71 -4.60 2.13
C THR A 16 -0.72 -3.25 1.42
N GLY A 17 0.41 -2.85 0.86
CA GLY A 17 0.54 -1.58 0.16
C GLY A 17 -0.24 -1.52 -1.16
N PRO A 18 -0.53 -0.30 -1.64
CA PRO A 18 -1.40 -0.07 -2.80
C PRO A 18 -0.82 -0.62 -4.10
N VAL A 19 0.51 -0.70 -4.24
CA VAL A 19 1.17 -1.19 -5.45
C VAL A 19 1.04 -2.71 -5.51
N THR A 20 1.28 -3.43 -4.41
CA THR A 20 1.07 -4.89 -4.36
C THR A 20 -0.36 -5.28 -4.64
N ILE A 21 -1.35 -4.60 -4.03
CA ILE A 21 -2.77 -4.85 -4.33
C ILE A 21 -3.04 -4.65 -5.83
N LEU A 22 -2.49 -3.59 -6.44
CA LEU A 22 -2.63 -3.31 -7.86
C LEU A 22 -1.94 -4.36 -8.76
N GLN A 23 -0.73 -4.83 -8.41
CA GLN A 23 0.01 -5.78 -9.26
C GLN A 23 -0.60 -7.19 -9.22
N TRP A 24 -1.13 -7.61 -8.08
CA TRP A 24 -1.69 -8.96 -7.91
C TRP A 24 -3.21 -9.03 -8.16
N SER A 25 -3.76 -8.02 -8.82
CA SER A 25 -5.17 -7.97 -9.24
C SER A 25 -5.30 -7.88 -10.75
N PHE A 26 -6.44 -8.35 -11.27
CA PHE A 26 -6.90 -7.97 -12.60
C PHE A 26 -7.48 -6.55 -12.55
N VAL A 27 -6.63 -5.56 -12.83
CA VAL A 27 -6.99 -4.15 -12.78
C VAL A 27 -7.81 -3.76 -14.01
N ARG A 28 -8.85 -2.94 -13.82
CA ARG A 28 -9.61 -2.28 -14.89
C ARG A 28 -8.70 -1.56 -15.90
N ASP A 29 -9.08 -1.55 -17.17
CA ASP A 29 -8.29 -1.06 -18.31
C ASP A 29 -8.81 0.26 -18.92
N ASP A 30 -9.85 0.84 -18.33
CA ASP A 30 -10.51 2.08 -18.76
C ASP A 30 -9.94 3.36 -18.13
N GLN A 31 -8.92 3.24 -17.27
CA GLN A 31 -8.19 4.39 -16.71
C GLN A 31 -6.70 4.05 -16.48
N PRO A 32 -5.83 5.07 -16.31
CA PRO A 32 -4.43 4.83 -15.98
C PRO A 32 -4.28 4.04 -14.67
N ARG A 33 -3.39 3.04 -14.64
CA ARG A 33 -3.06 2.24 -13.44
C ARG A 33 -2.72 3.10 -12.22
N LYS A 34 -2.04 4.23 -12.43
CA LYS A 34 -1.73 5.23 -11.39
C LYS A 34 -2.99 5.75 -10.69
N THR A 35 -4.06 6.02 -11.44
CA THR A 35 -5.33 6.51 -10.89
C THR A 35 -5.93 5.46 -9.95
N THR A 36 -5.97 4.20 -10.39
CA THR A 36 -6.44 3.09 -9.55
C THR A 36 -5.56 2.91 -8.32
N CYS A 37 -4.23 2.94 -8.48
CA CYS A 37 -3.28 2.80 -7.37
C CYS A 37 -3.48 3.89 -6.31
N ASN A 38 -3.69 5.15 -6.73
CA ASN A 38 -3.99 6.25 -5.82
C ASN A 38 -5.32 6.05 -5.08
N GLN A 39 -6.35 5.49 -5.73
CA GLN A 39 -7.62 5.19 -5.05
C GLN A 39 -7.43 4.11 -3.97
N ILE A 40 -6.64 3.08 -4.26
CA ILE A 40 -6.27 2.06 -3.26
C ILE A 40 -5.48 2.70 -2.12
N ALA A 41 -4.54 3.59 -2.42
CA ALA A 41 -3.76 4.32 -1.41
C ALA A 41 -4.63 5.15 -0.47
N LEU A 42 -5.66 5.83 -0.99
CA LEU A 42 -6.61 6.58 -0.17
C LEU A 42 -7.35 5.67 0.82
N ALA A 43 -7.77 4.48 0.38
CA ALA A 43 -8.42 3.51 1.26
C ALA A 43 -7.46 2.96 2.34
N ILE A 44 -6.21 2.65 1.98
CA ILE A 44 -5.19 2.21 2.94
C ILE A 44 -4.89 3.30 3.95
N ARG A 45 -4.80 4.57 3.52
CA ARG A 45 -4.59 5.72 4.41
C ARG A 45 -5.70 5.80 5.47
N ASP A 46 -6.94 5.62 5.06
CA ASP A 46 -8.08 5.69 5.98
C ASP A 46 -8.01 4.54 7.01
N GLU A 47 -7.63 3.33 6.60
CA GLU A 47 -7.38 2.20 7.52
C GLU A 47 -6.20 2.45 8.47
N VAL A 48 -5.11 3.08 7.99
CA VAL A 48 -3.98 3.49 8.86
C VAL A 48 -4.46 4.45 9.95
N VAL A 49 -5.30 5.42 9.59
CA VAL A 49 -5.89 6.38 10.54
C VAL A 49 -6.79 5.66 11.55
N ASP A 50 -7.56 4.67 11.11
CA ASP A 50 -8.44 3.93 12.01
C ASP A 50 -7.66 3.01 12.97
N LEU A 51 -6.59 2.37 12.50
CA LEU A 51 -5.67 1.60 13.36
C LEU A 51 -4.98 2.51 14.39
N GLU A 52 -4.53 3.69 13.98
CA GLU A 52 -3.94 4.69 14.88
C GLU A 52 -4.94 5.10 15.97
N LYS A 53 -6.17 5.48 15.57
CA LYS A 53 -7.26 5.83 16.50
C LYS A 53 -7.64 4.68 17.43
N ALA A 54 -7.57 3.44 16.96
CA ALA A 54 -7.81 2.23 17.75
C ALA A 54 -6.65 1.89 18.72
N GLY A 55 -5.56 2.67 18.68
CA GLY A 55 -4.44 2.60 19.62
C GLY A 55 -3.22 1.80 19.14
N ASN A 56 -3.17 1.37 17.87
CA ASN A 56 -1.95 0.76 17.32
C ASN A 56 -0.79 1.77 17.33
N LYS A 57 0.34 1.38 17.93
CA LYS A 57 1.56 2.20 17.97
C LYS A 57 2.53 1.93 16.84
N ILE A 58 2.38 0.78 16.19
CA ILE A 58 3.22 0.33 15.08
C ILE A 58 2.27 -0.18 14.00
N ILE A 59 2.43 0.32 12.77
CA ILE A 59 1.68 -0.14 11.60
C ILE A 59 2.73 -0.43 10.53
N GLN A 60 2.67 -1.63 9.96
CA GLN A 60 3.52 -2.06 8.86
C GLN A 60 2.67 -2.18 7.60
N ILE A 61 3.18 -1.60 6.51
CA ILE A 61 2.59 -1.67 5.19
C ILE A 61 3.60 -2.37 4.27
N ASP A 62 3.25 -3.55 3.77
CA ASP A 62 4.16 -4.39 2.99
C ASP A 62 3.97 -4.22 1.47
N GLU A 63 5.07 -4.05 0.74
CA GLU A 63 5.11 -3.84 -0.72
C GLU A 63 6.06 -4.83 -1.44
N PRO A 64 5.82 -6.16 -1.35
CA PRO A 64 6.69 -7.15 -1.99
C PRO A 64 6.72 -7.04 -3.52
N ALA A 65 5.67 -6.50 -4.12
CA ALA A 65 5.50 -6.46 -5.58
C ALA A 65 5.83 -5.09 -6.20
N ILE A 66 6.48 -4.18 -5.44
CA ILE A 66 6.79 -2.84 -5.94
C ILE A 66 7.59 -2.85 -7.25
N ARG A 67 8.42 -3.87 -7.48
CA ARG A 67 9.22 -4.02 -8.70
C ARG A 67 8.54 -4.83 -9.82
N GLU A 68 7.46 -5.55 -9.52
CA GLU A 68 6.79 -6.42 -10.50
C GLU A 68 6.12 -5.62 -11.63
N GLY A 69 5.71 -4.39 -11.34
CA GLY A 69 5.15 -3.47 -12.34
C GLY A 69 6.17 -2.65 -13.14
N LEU A 70 7.48 -2.85 -12.94
CA LEU A 70 8.49 -2.09 -13.67
C LEU A 70 8.35 -2.32 -15.18
N PRO A 71 8.26 -1.25 -15.99
CA PRO A 71 8.22 -1.40 -17.45
C PRO A 71 9.49 -2.09 -17.97
N LEU A 72 9.38 -2.86 -19.05
CA LEU A 72 10.54 -3.50 -19.69
C LEU A 72 11.62 -2.48 -20.10
N LYS A 73 11.19 -1.30 -20.59
CA LYS A 73 12.09 -0.22 -20.99
C LYS A 73 12.56 0.56 -19.77
N LYS A 74 13.87 0.52 -19.48
CA LYS A 74 14.50 1.27 -18.38
C LYS A 74 14.20 2.78 -18.40
N ALA A 75 14.07 3.37 -19.60
CA ALA A 75 13.71 4.78 -19.75
C ALA A 75 12.37 5.16 -19.08
N ASN A 76 11.47 4.19 -18.89
CA ASN A 76 10.15 4.42 -18.29
C ASN A 76 10.12 4.09 -16.78
N TRP A 77 11.23 3.67 -16.19
CA TRP A 77 11.28 3.26 -14.78
C TRP A 77 11.00 4.41 -13.84
N ASN A 78 11.59 5.58 -14.09
CA ASN A 78 11.40 6.75 -13.22
C ASN A 78 9.93 7.14 -13.15
N THR A 79 9.23 7.18 -14.29
CA THR A 79 7.79 7.46 -14.32
C THR A 79 7.00 6.46 -13.47
N TYR A 80 7.32 5.17 -13.55
CA TYR A 80 6.68 4.13 -12.73
C TYR A 80 6.95 4.33 -11.23
N LEU A 81 8.23 4.46 -10.87
CA LEU A 81 8.68 4.60 -9.49
C LEU A 81 8.14 5.87 -8.84
N ASP A 82 8.04 6.97 -9.59
CA ASP A 82 7.52 8.24 -9.09
C ASP A 82 6.09 8.10 -8.57
N TRP A 83 5.20 7.46 -9.35
CA TRP A 83 3.82 7.31 -8.91
C TRP A 83 3.62 6.17 -7.92
N SER A 84 4.38 5.08 -8.02
CA SER A 84 4.23 3.95 -7.11
C SER A 84 4.73 4.29 -5.70
N VAL A 85 5.86 4.99 -5.59
CA VAL A 85 6.36 5.51 -4.31
C VAL A 85 5.46 6.62 -3.77
N LYS A 86 4.91 7.48 -4.63
CA LYS A 86 3.95 8.51 -4.18
C LYS A 86 2.66 7.90 -3.63
N ALA A 87 2.17 6.80 -4.21
CA ALA A 87 0.99 6.10 -3.69
C ALA A 87 1.24 5.47 -2.31
N PHE A 88 2.48 5.11 -1.99
CA PHE A 88 2.85 4.58 -0.67
C PHE A 88 2.94 5.66 0.42
N ARG A 89 3.25 6.91 0.06
CA ARG A 89 3.40 8.03 1.00
C ARG A 89 2.06 8.58 1.47
#